data_AF-A0A432JCY8-F1
#
_entry.id   AF-A0A432JCY8-F1
#
_cell.length_a   1.000
_cell.length_b   1.000
_cell.length_c   1.000
_cell.angle_alpha   90.00
_cell.angle_beta   90.00
_cell.angle_gamma   90.00
#
_symmetry.space_group_name_H-M   'P 1'
#
loop_
_entity.id
_entity.type
_entity.pdbx_description
1 polymer ?
#
loop_
_entity_poly.entity_id
_entity_poly.type
_entity_poly.pdbx_seq_one_letter_code
_entity_poly.pdbx_strand_id
1 'polypeptide(L)' 'MIFDAAREAGAVIVTKDNDFAQMIKRMDPPPQILWITCGNTSNARLREVLQTALPAAFDLLEHGEPLVEISNAL' A
#
# COMPACT_ATOMS: atom_id res chain seq x y z
N MET A 1 -16.85 -6.53 -1.23
CA MET A 1 -16.02 -5.52 -1.96
C MET A 1 -14.58 -6.00 -2.00
N ILE A 2 -13.67 -5.40 -2.79
CA ILE A 2 -12.23 -5.76 -2.78
C ILE A 2 -11.65 -5.66 -1.36
N PHE A 3 -12.10 -4.66 -0.59
CA PHE A 3 -11.73 -4.49 0.81
C PHE A 3 -12.06 -5.70 1.69
N ASP A 4 -13.32 -6.16 1.66
CA ASP A 4 -13.77 -7.31 2.44
C ASP A 4 -13.07 -8.60 1.99
N ALA A 5 -12.89 -8.78 0.68
CA ALA A 5 -12.22 -9.95 0.13
C ALA A 5 -10.75 -10.02 0.59
N ALA A 6 -10.04 -8.88 0.60
CA ALA A 6 -8.68 -8.82 1.13
C ALA A 6 -8.65 -9.08 2.64
N ARG A 7 -9.62 -8.56 3.39
CA ARG A 7 -9.79 -8.80 4.82
C ARG A 7 -9.94 -10.29 5.13
N GLU A 8 -10.83 -10.98 4.41
CA GLU A 8 -11.08 -12.42 4.58
C GLU A 8 -9.88 -13.27 4.16
N ALA A 9 -9.13 -12.84 3.15
CA ALA A 9 -7.95 -13.53 2.66
C ALA A 9 -6.67 -13.25 3.46
N GLY A 10 -6.69 -12.31 4.41
CA GLY A 10 -5.48 -11.83 5.09
C GLY A 10 -4.48 -11.18 4.13
N ALA A 11 -4.98 -10.58 3.04
CA ALA A 11 -4.16 -10.00 1.99
C ALA A 11 -3.91 -8.50 2.22
N VAL A 12 -2.78 -8.02 1.70
CA VAL A 12 -2.46 -6.59 1.61
C VAL A 12 -3.03 -6.04 0.31
N ILE A 13 -3.74 -4.91 0.39
CA ILE A 13 -4.20 -4.17 -0.80
C ILE A 13 -3.08 -3.26 -1.28
N VAL A 14 -2.64 -3.43 -2.52
CA VAL A 14 -1.74 -2.48 -3.19
C VAL A 14 -2.56 -1.57 -4.09
N THR A 15 -2.49 -0.25 -3.90
CA THR A 15 -3.34 0.69 -4.64
C THR A 15 -2.67 2.05 -4.84
N LYS A 16 -3.12 2.83 -5.84
CA LYS A 16 -2.81 4.26 -5.98
C LYS A 16 -3.98 5.14 -5.52
N ASP A 17 -5.16 4.55 -5.32
CA ASP A 17 -6.37 5.27 -4.98
C ASP A 17 -6.41 5.58 -3.48
N ASN A 18 -6.59 6.86 -3.16
CA ASN A 18 -6.62 7.35 -1.77
C ASN A 18 -7.86 6.86 -1.00
N ASP A 19 -8.92 6.45 -1.68
CA ASP A 19 -10.15 5.97 -1.05
C ASP A 19 -9.91 4.80 -0.10
N PHE A 20 -9.06 3.83 -0.47
CA PHE A 20 -8.64 2.73 0.38
C PHE A 20 -7.90 3.23 1.63
N ALA A 21 -6.97 4.18 1.48
CA ALA A 21 -6.27 4.79 2.61
C ALA A 21 -7.26 5.50 3.57
N GLN A 22 -8.32 6.12 3.04
CA GLN A 22 -9.41 6.69 3.86
C GLN A 22 -10.28 5.60 4.49
N MET A 23 -10.48 4.46 3.82
CA MET A 23 -11.25 3.34 4.34
C MET A 23 -10.58 2.72 5.57
N ILE A 24 -9.25 2.53 5.58
CA ILE A 24 -8.53 2.02 6.78
C ILE A 24 -8.65 2.98 7.95
N LYS A 25 -8.61 4.30 7.71
CA LYS A 25 -8.82 5.31 8.74
C LYS A 25 -10.23 5.29 9.34
N ARG A 26 -11.21 4.70 8.66
CA ARG A 26 -12.63 4.67 9.06
C ARG A 26 -13.08 3.32 9.62
N MET A 27 -12.57 2.23 9.06
CA MET A 27 -13.04 0.87 9.35
C MET A 27 -12.06 0.06 10.21
N ASP A 28 -10.88 0.62 10.50
CA ASP A 28 -9.76 -0.05 11.16
C ASP A 28 -9.25 -1.30 10.39
N PRO A 29 -7.97 -1.69 10.53
CA PRO A 29 -7.45 -2.93 9.92
C PRO A 29 -8.09 -4.18 10.55
N PRO A 30 -8.11 -5.35 9.84
CA PRO A 30 -7.62 -5.59 8.47
C PRO A 30 -8.61 -5.20 7.35
N PRO A 31 -8.14 -5.06 6.08
CA PRO A 31 -6.81 -5.39 5.54
C PRO A 31 -5.76 -4.29 5.79
N GLN A 32 -4.49 -4.59 5.54
CA GLN A 32 -3.44 -3.57 5.45
C GLN A 32 -3.35 -3.02 4.02
N ILE A 33 -2.85 -1.80 3.89
CA ILE A 33 -2.78 -1.10 2.59
C ILE A 33 -1.34 -0.66 2.30
N LEU A 34 -0.87 -0.99 1.11
CA LEU A 34 0.31 -0.40 0.49
C LEU A 34 -0.14 0.64 -0.55
N TRP A 35 0.02 1.92 -0.21
CA TRP A 35 -0.45 3.04 -1.02
C TRP A 35 0.69 3.66 -1.83
N ILE A 36 0.58 3.64 -3.17
CA ILE A 36 1.59 4.15 -4.10
C ILE A 36 1.22 5.56 -4.56
N THR A 37 2.00 6.56 -4.12
CA THR A 37 1.78 7.99 -4.40
C THR A 37 2.83 8.58 -5.36
N CYS A 38 3.42 7.77 -6.24
CA CYS A 38 4.45 8.19 -7.20
C CYS A 38 3.99 9.11 -8.35
N GLY A 39 2.74 9.58 -8.35
CA GLY A 39 2.17 10.37 -9.44
C GLY A 39 2.15 9.64 -10.79
N ASN A 40 2.14 10.40 -11.88
CA ASN A 40 2.34 9.87 -13.23
C ASN A 40 3.85 9.71 -13.46
N THR A 41 4.30 8.48 -13.67
CA THR A 41 5.72 8.16 -13.89
C THR A 41 5.82 6.98 -14.84
N SER A 42 6.99 6.80 -15.45
CA SER A 42 7.21 5.67 -16.36
C SER A 42 7.20 4.35 -15.58
N ASN A 43 6.82 3.25 -16.24
CA ASN A 43 6.90 1.91 -15.63
C ASN A 43 8.33 1.56 -15.19
N ALA A 44 9.34 2.06 -15.90
CA ALA A 44 10.74 1.87 -15.52
C ALA A 44 11.03 2.55 -14.18
N ARG A 45 10.67 3.84 -14.05
CA ARG A 45 10.87 4.59 -12.81
C ARG A 45 10.05 4.03 -11.65
N LEU A 46 8.80 3.63 -11.90
CA LEU A 46 7.98 2.98 -10.87
C LEU A 46 8.62 1.68 -10.39
N ARG A 47 9.19 0.89 -11.30
CA ARG A 47 9.90 -0.35 -10.94
C ARG A 47 11.11 -0.07 -10.05
N GLU A 48 11.92 0.94 -10.37
CA GLU A 48 13.07 1.35 -9.53
C GLU A 48 12.64 1.74 -8.11
N VAL A 49 11.59 2.57 -8.02
CA VAL A 49 11.04 3.01 -6.73
C VAL A 49 10.55 1.82 -5.91
N LEU A 50 9.75 0.94 -6.51
CA LEU A 50 9.23 -0.24 -5.82
C LEU A 50 10.35 -1.22 -5.43
N GLN A 51 11.33 -1.46 -6.31
CA GLN A 51 12.48 -2.33 -5.99
C GLN A 51 13.25 -1.84 -4.76
N THR A 52 13.34 -0.52 -4.58
CA THR A 52 14.06 0.09 -3.46
C THR A 52 13.21 0.13 -2.19
N ALA A 53 11.92 0.46 -2.31
CA ALA A 53 11.06 0.73 -1.15
C ALA A 53 10.33 -0.51 -0.61
N LEU A 54 10.08 -1.53 -1.44
CA LEU A 54 9.31 -2.71 -1.03
C LEU A 54 9.90 -3.46 0.17
N PRO A 55 11.23 -3.66 0.32
CA PRO A 55 11.77 -4.34 1.50
C PRO A 55 11.36 -3.68 2.82
N ALA A 56 11.58 -2.36 2.94
CA ALA A 56 11.18 -1.61 4.12
C ALA A 56 9.66 -1.56 4.29
N ALA A 57 8.91 -1.50 3.19
CA ALA A 57 7.45 -1.54 3.26
C ALA A 57 6.94 -2.89 3.77
N PHE A 58 7.55 -4.01 3.36
CA PHE A 58 7.22 -5.33 3.88
C PHE A 58 7.54 -5.47 5.36
N ASP A 59 8.71 -4.97 5.81
CA ASP A 59 9.05 -4.96 7.23
C ASP A 59 7.95 -4.25 8.05
N LEU A 60 7.50 -3.08 7.61
CA LEU A 60 6.42 -2.33 8.28
C LEU A 60 5.09 -3.10 8.28
N LEU A 61 4.74 -3.72 7.15
CA LEU A 61 3.52 -4.52 7.04
C LEU A 61 3.58 -5.75 7.97
N GLU A 62 4.72 -6.44 8.05
CA GLU A 62 4.91 -7.57 8.95
C GLU A 62 4.81 -7.17 10.43
N HIS A 63 5.17 -5.92 10.77
CA HIS A 63 4.97 -5.34 12.12
C HIS A 63 3.54 -4.84 12.38
N GLY A 64 2.62 -5.01 11.43
CA GLY A 64 1.21 -4.69 11.59
C GLY A 64 0.83 -3.25 11.26
N GLU A 65 1.68 -2.49 10.58
CA GLU A 65 1.33 -1.14 10.15
C GLU A 65 0.11 -1.18 9.20
N PRO A 66 -0.99 -0.47 9.50
CA PRO A 66 -2.24 -0.60 8.74
C PRO A 66 -2.16 0.06 7.36
N LEU A 67 -1.30 1.05 7.21
CA LEU A 67 -1.13 1.83 5.99
C LEU A 67 0.35 2.18 5.82
N VAL A 68 0.96 1.71 4.74
CA VAL A 68 2.32 2.04 4.34
C VAL A 68 2.27 2.78 3.01
N GLU A 69 2.91 3.95 2.93
CA GLU A 69 2.98 4.76 1.72
C GLU A 69 4.33 4.59 1.03
N ILE A 70 4.32 4.35 -0.28
CA ILE A 70 5.49 4.45 -1.16
C ILE A 70 5.28 5.63 -2.10
N SER A 71 6.10 6.67 -1.93
CA SER A 71 6.12 7.86 -2.79
C SER A 71 7.36 7.87 -3.69
N ASN A 72 7.38 8.73 -4.71
CA ASN A 72 8.56 8.98 -5.54
C ASN A 72 9.47 10.06 -4.91
N ALA A 73 9.47 10.19 -3.58
CA ALA A 73 10.42 11.08 -2.91
C ALA A 73 11.84 10.61 -3.23
N LEU A 74 12.53 11.43 -4.03
CA LEU A 74 13.96 11.38 -4.25
C LEU A 74 14.68 11.80 -2.96
#